data_AF-A0A5A8ADT7-F1
#
_entry.id   AF-A0A5A8ADT7-F1
#
_cell.length_a   1.000
_cell.length_b   1.000
_cell.length_c   1.000
_cell.angle_alpha   90.00
_cell.angle_beta   90.00
_cell.angle_gamma   90.00
#
_symmetry.space_group_name_H-M   'P 1'
#
loop_
_entity.id
_entity.type
_entity.pdbx_description
1 polymer ?
#
loop_
_entity_poly.entity_id
_entity_poly.type
_entity_poly.pdbx_seq_one_letter_code
_entity_poly.pdbx_strand_id
1 'polypeptide(L)'
;MKEIAYDNGFINRWELERYDAKWINKIGPLAKAFFDANPERLTDDDIEEICAGEQGEVDETYGNLHGFKELLESLNDYFNNH
;
A
#
# COMPACT_ATOMS: atom_id res chain seq x y z
N MET A 1 -16.79 -9.42 -3.79
CA MET A 1 -15.44 -8.99 -3.39
C MET A 1 -14.34 -9.77 -4.12
N LYS A 2 -14.50 -10.06 -5.42
CA LYS A 2 -13.50 -10.71 -6.27
C LYS A 2 -13.21 -9.91 -7.55
N GLU A 3 -13.88 -8.77 -7.73
CA GLU A 3 -13.93 -8.04 -9.00
C GLU A 3 -12.98 -6.82 -9.02
N ILE A 4 -12.54 -6.34 -7.87
CA ILE A 4 -11.77 -5.08 -7.76
C ILE A 4 -10.28 -5.27 -8.15
N ALA A 5 -9.77 -6.50 -8.13
CA ALA A 5 -8.39 -6.81 -8.54
C ALA A 5 -8.22 -7.09 -10.05
N TYR A 6 -9.30 -7.04 -10.85
CA TYR A 6 -9.26 -7.41 -12.27
C TYR A 6 -8.93 -6.24 -13.23
N ASP A 7 -9.10 -4.98 -12.81
CA ASP A 7 -9.22 -3.87 -13.77
C ASP A 7 -7.93 -3.06 -14.02
N ASN A 8 -6.88 -3.21 -13.19
CA ASN A 8 -5.64 -2.41 -13.31
C ASN A 8 -4.51 -3.10 -14.09
N GLY A 9 -4.75 -4.26 -14.72
CA GLY A 9 -3.85 -4.82 -15.75
C GLY A 9 -2.49 -5.40 -15.30
N PHE A 10 -2.17 -5.45 -14.00
CA PHE A 10 -0.90 -6.01 -13.51
C PHE A 10 -0.90 -7.53 -13.28
N ILE A 11 -2.07 -8.16 -13.08
CA ILE A 11 -2.14 -9.60 -12.75
C ILE A 11 -3.24 -10.28 -13.57
N ASN A 12 -2.84 -11.20 -14.44
CA ASN A 12 -3.74 -12.13 -15.09
C ASN A 12 -4.06 -13.27 -14.10
N ARG A 13 -5.32 -13.75 -14.04
CA ARG A 13 -5.81 -14.86 -13.19
C ARG A 13 -5.01 -16.19 -13.23
N TRP A 14 -4.05 -16.30 -14.14
CA TRP A 14 -3.17 -17.45 -14.37
C TRP A 14 -1.72 -17.23 -13.93
N GLU A 15 -1.33 -15.99 -13.63
CA GLU A 15 0.01 -15.61 -13.16
C GLU A 15 -0.13 -14.83 -11.86
N LEU A 16 -0.14 -15.54 -10.73
CA LEU A 16 0.01 -14.88 -9.42
C LEU A 16 1.36 -14.15 -9.44
N GLU A 17 1.35 -12.82 -9.43
CA GLU A 17 2.56 -12.05 -9.14
C GLU A 17 3.12 -12.58 -7.81
N ARG A 18 4.33 -13.12 -7.89
CA ARG A 18 5.04 -13.60 -6.72
C ARG A 18 5.82 -12.42 -6.15
N TYR A 19 5.17 -11.65 -5.28
CA TYR A 19 5.90 -10.69 -4.46
C TYR A 19 6.86 -11.44 -3.54
N ASP A 20 8.07 -10.90 -3.36
CA ASP A 20 9.04 -11.48 -2.44
C ASP A 20 8.45 -11.51 -1.02
N ALA A 21 8.47 -12.69 -0.40
CA ALA A 21 7.99 -12.89 0.97
C ALA A 21 8.64 -11.93 1.97
N LYS A 22 9.88 -11.50 1.72
CA LYS A 22 10.56 -10.46 2.51
C LYS A 22 9.74 -9.18 2.57
N TRP A 23 9.23 -8.70 1.43
CA TRP A 23 8.48 -7.45 1.34
C TRP A 23 7.06 -7.60 1.89
N ILE A 24 6.39 -8.72 1.62
CA ILE A 24 5.08 -9.03 2.21
C ILE A 24 5.18 -9.01 3.74
N ASN A 25 6.18 -9.69 4.31
CA ASN A 25 6.38 -9.76 5.76
C ASN A 25 6.81 -8.43 6.38
N LYS A 26 7.40 -7.52 5.59
CA LYS A 26 7.83 -6.19 6.05
C LYS A 26 6.68 -5.17 6.00
N ILE A 27 5.99 -5.08 4.86
CA ILE A 27 4.95 -4.08 4.60
C ILE A 27 3.61 -4.47 5.25
N GLY A 28 3.24 -5.77 5.20
CA GLY A 28 1.94 -6.24 5.68
C GLY A 28 1.62 -5.84 7.13
N PRO A 29 2.52 -6.06 8.11
CA PRO A 29 2.30 -5.62 9.49
C PRO A 29 2.18 -4.10 9.64
N LEU A 30 2.93 -3.32 8.85
CA LEU A 30 2.91 -1.85 8.89
C LEU A 30 1.59 -1.31 8.31
N ALA A 31 1.15 -1.85 7.18
CA ALA A 31 -0.13 -1.52 6.58
C ALA A 31 -1.28 -1.87 7.55
N LYS A 32 -1.21 -3.05 8.18
CA LYS A 32 -2.17 -3.43 9.21
C LYS A 32 -2.18 -2.44 10.38
N ALA A 33 -1.02 -2.07 10.91
CA ALA A 33 -0.93 -1.12 12.03
C ALA A 33 -1.49 0.25 11.66
N PHE A 34 -1.22 0.73 10.44
CA PHE A 34 -1.75 1.99 9.93
C PHE A 34 -3.28 1.97 9.83
N PHE A 35 -3.87 0.95 9.19
CA PHE A 35 -5.33 0.88 9.03
C PHE A 35 -6.07 0.51 10.31
N ASP A 36 -5.45 -0.23 11.24
CA ASP A 36 -6.02 -0.45 12.57
C ASP A 36 -6.10 0.87 13.37
N ALA A 37 -5.13 1.79 13.17
CA ALA A 37 -5.10 3.09 13.82
C ALA A 37 -5.98 4.14 13.13
N ASN A 38 -6.21 3.99 11.82
CA ASN A 38 -6.98 4.91 10.97
C ASN A 38 -8.02 4.13 10.13
N PRO A 39 -9.01 3.47 10.76
CA PRO A 39 -9.90 2.52 10.08
C PRO A 39 -10.79 3.18 9.01
N GLU A 40 -11.04 4.48 9.11
CA GLU A 40 -11.76 5.26 8.09
C GLU A 40 -10.99 5.40 6.78
N ARG A 41 -9.68 5.11 6.79
CA ARG A 41 -8.79 5.16 5.63
C ARG A 41 -8.62 3.82 4.95
N LEU A 42 -9.30 2.76 5.42
CA LEU A 42 -9.26 1.45 4.75
C LEU A 42 -10.26 1.44 3.59
N THR A 43 -9.97 2.21 2.55
CA THR A 43 -10.73 2.25 1.30
C THR A 43 -9.81 1.90 0.12
N ASP A 44 -10.38 1.46 -0.99
CA ASP A 44 -9.60 1.14 -2.19
C ASP A 44 -8.87 2.39 -2.72
N ASP A 45 -9.51 3.56 -2.65
CA ASP A 45 -8.95 4.85 -3.07
C ASP A 45 -7.74 5.26 -2.20
N ASP A 46 -7.86 5.17 -0.86
CA ASP A 46 -6.75 5.48 0.05
C ASP A 46 -5.58 4.49 -0.17
N ILE A 47 -5.86 3.21 -0.43
CA ILE A 47 -4.82 2.20 -0.71
C ILE A 47 -4.08 2.55 -2.00
N GLU A 48 -4.82 2.90 -3.06
CA GLU A 48 -4.23 3.29 -4.35
C GLU A 48 -3.39 4.56 -4.20
N GLU A 49 -3.91 5.59 -3.53
CA GLU A 49 -3.23 6.87 -3.33
C GLU A 49 -1.95 6.70 -2.51
N ILE A 50 -1.96 5.91 -1.43
CA ILE A 50 -0.76 5.63 -0.62
C ILE A 50 0.31 4.88 -1.43
N CYS A 51 -0.10 4.00 -2.36
CA CYS A 51 0.82 3.17 -3.13
C CYS A 51 1.36 3.86 -4.40
N ALA A 52 0.58 4.73 -5.03
CA ALA A 52 0.85 5.26 -6.37
C ALA A 52 0.64 6.78 -6.51
N GLY A 53 0.17 7.46 -5.46
CA GLY A 53 -0.05 8.90 -5.46
C GLY A 53 1.23 9.73 -5.48
N GLU A 54 1.10 11.02 -5.79
CA GLU A 54 2.22 11.95 -5.76
C GLU A 54 2.62 12.26 -4.32
N GLN A 55 3.92 12.21 -4.01
CA GLN A 55 4.41 12.30 -2.64
C GLN A 55 3.94 13.57 -1.90
N GLY A 56 3.78 14.70 -2.60
CA GLY A 56 3.26 15.93 -2.00
C GLY A 56 1.81 15.79 -1.53
N GLU A 57 0.94 15.23 -2.36
CA GLU A 57 -0.48 15.03 -2.06
C GLU A 57 -0.66 13.97 -0.97
N VAL A 58 0.14 12.92 -1.02
CA VAL A 58 0.16 11.84 -0.03
C VAL A 58 0.63 12.35 1.35
N ASP A 59 1.70 13.15 1.41
CA ASP A 59 2.17 13.72 2.69
C ASP A 59 1.17 14.74 3.26
N GLU A 60 0.50 15.52 2.43
CA GLU A 60 -0.55 16.45 2.87
C GLU A 60 -1.74 15.73 3.51
N THR A 61 -2.16 14.61 2.94
CA THR A 61 -3.35 13.85 3.38
C THR A 61 -3.05 12.91 4.54
N TYR A 62 -1.93 12.18 4.49
CA TYR A 62 -1.63 11.08 5.41
C TYR A 62 -0.42 11.33 6.32
N GLY A 63 0.43 12.33 6.01
CA GLY A 63 1.70 12.59 6.69
C GLY A 63 1.63 12.74 8.21
N ASN A 64 0.49 13.16 8.73
CA ASN A 64 0.26 13.35 10.17
C ASN A 64 -0.46 12.17 10.85
N LEU A 65 -0.83 11.14 10.11
CA LEU A 65 -1.56 9.98 10.63
C LEU A 65 -0.61 8.97 11.27
N HIS A 66 -1.09 8.33 12.34
CA HIS A 66 -0.27 7.39 13.10
C HIS A 66 0.11 6.18 12.26
N GLY A 67 1.40 5.85 12.21
CA GLY A 67 1.93 4.70 11.48
C GLY A 67 2.15 4.93 9.98
N PHE A 68 1.77 6.10 9.44
CA PHE A 68 1.90 6.39 8.02
C PHE A 68 3.37 6.50 7.59
N LYS A 69 4.18 7.21 8.37
CA LYS A 69 5.59 7.44 8.03
C LYS A 69 6.37 6.14 7.89
N GLU A 70 6.20 5.21 8.83
CA GLU A 70 6.85 3.90 8.80
C GLU A 70 6.39 3.06 7.60
N LEU A 71 5.10 3.12 7.27
CA LEU A 71 4.55 2.47 6.08
C LEU A 71 5.16 3.04 4.80
N LEU A 72 5.17 4.37 4.66
CA LEU A 72 5.70 5.07 3.49
C LEU A 72 7.20 4.80 3.30
N GLU A 73 7.99 4.81 4.37
CA GLU A 73 9.42 4.46 4.31
C GLU A 73 9.63 3.03 3.79
N SER A 74 8.80 2.07 4.22
CA SER A 74 8.91 0.69 3.75
C SER A 74 8.43 0.49 2.32
N LEU A 75 7.42 1.25 1.88
CA LEU A 75 6.95 1.25 0.48
C LEU A 75 8.00 1.86 -0.44
N ASN A 76 8.58 3.00 -0.05
CA ASN A 76 9.67 3.62 -0.78
C ASN A 76 10.89 2.69 -0.88
N ASP A 77 11.23 1.96 0.18
CA ASP A 77 12.30 0.96 0.14
C ASP A 77 11.98 -0.19 -0.83
N TYR A 78 10.73 -0.63 -0.91
CA TYR A 78 10.30 -1.63 -1.90
C TYR A 78 10.44 -1.12 -3.32
N PHE A 79 9.90 0.06 -3.64
CA PHE A 79 9.91 0.63 -4.99
C PHE A 79 11.28 1.13 -5.46
N ASN A 80 12.19 1.49 -4.54
CA ASN A 80 13.55 1.88 -4.91
C ASN A 80 14.48 0.68 -5.19
N ASN A 81 14.09 -0.53 -4.75
CA ASN A 81 14.91 -1.74 -4.88
C ASN A 81 14.30 -2.77 -5.85
N HIS A 82 13.22 -2.42 -6.57
CA HIS A 82 12.56 -3.23 -7.60
C HIS A 82 12.26 -2.39 -8.84
#